data_AF-A0A956KI51-F1
#
_entry.id   AF-A0A956KI51-F1
#
_cell.length_a   1.000
_cell.length_b   1.000
_cell.length_c   1.000
_cell.angle_alpha   90.00
_cell.angle_beta   90.00
_cell.angle_gamma   90.00
#
_symmetry.space_group_name_H-M   'P 1'
#
loop_
_entity.id
_entity.type
_entity.pdbx_description
1 polymer ?
#
loop_
_entity_poly.entity_id
_entity_poly.type
_entity_poly.pdbx_seq_one_letter_code
_entity_poly.pdbx_strand_id
1 'polypeptide(L)'
;MTLADILFVLQGGEVQQRGAPIDIYREPANCFVAKFLGSPAMNLQKTVLRREGGQWLAGTVPIREPGAFSGLAADKSVFLGLRPHDLQLAG
;
A
#
# COMPACT_ATOMS: atom_id res chain seq x y z
N MET A 1 11.01 13.47 -15.14
CA MET A 1 12.06 13.24 -14.14
C MET A 1 11.97 14.37 -13.11
N THR A 2 11.80 14.07 -11.82
CA THR A 2 11.54 15.08 -10.78
C THR A 2 12.65 15.16 -9.73
N LEU A 3 13.25 16.35 -9.66
CA LEU A 3 13.73 17.15 -8.52
C LEU A 3 14.73 16.64 -7.47
N ALA A 4 14.70 15.39 -7.00
CA ALA A 4 15.57 14.99 -5.88
C ALA A 4 15.95 13.50 -5.90
N ASP A 5 17.21 13.20 -5.58
CA ASP A 5 17.72 11.84 -5.45
C ASP A 5 17.13 11.12 -4.23
N ILE A 6 16.83 11.89 -3.17
CA ILE A 6 16.29 11.38 -1.91
C ILE A 6 15.20 12.32 -1.41
N LEU A 7 14.06 11.76 -1.03
CA LEU A 7 12.98 12.43 -0.34
C LEU A 7 12.92 11.94 1.11
N PHE A 8 12.70 12.86 2.04
CA PHE A 8 12.36 12.57 3.42
C PHE A 8 10.89 12.94 3.64
N VAL A 9 10.06 11.97 4.03
CA VAL A 9 8.65 12.20 4.36
C VAL A 9 8.54 12.31 5.87
N LEU A 10 7.98 13.42 6.37
CA LEU A 10 7.85 13.69 7.80
C LEU A 10 6.38 13.81 8.22
N GLN A 11 6.10 13.40 9.46
CA GLN A 11 4.82 13.62 10.13
C GLN A 11 5.10 14.00 11.59
N GLY A 12 4.60 15.15 12.04
CA GLY A 12 4.79 15.58 13.44
C GLY A 12 6.25 15.82 13.85
N GLY A 13 7.14 16.11 12.90
CA GLY A 13 8.59 16.26 13.15
C GLY A 13 9.39 14.97 13.11
N GLU A 14 8.75 13.81 12.91
CA GLU A 14 9.42 12.51 12.81
C GLU A 14 9.50 12.03 11.36
N VAL A 15 10.64 11.45 10.98
CA VAL A 15 10.83 10.85 9.65
C VAL A 15 10.04 9.54 9.55
N GLN A 16 9.11 9.50 8.63
CA GLN A 16 8.27 8.34 8.34
C GLN A 16 8.91 7.41 7.31
N GLN A 17 9.57 7.99 6.29
CA GLN A 17 10.30 7.24 5.28
C GLN A 17 11.35 8.13 4.60
N ARG A 18 12.45 7.51 4.17
CA ARG A 18 13.52 8.11 3.37
C ARG A 18 13.84 7.19 2.19
N GLY A 19 14.01 7.75 1.00
CA GLY A 19 14.38 6.98 -0.19
C GLY A 19 14.25 7.80 -1.46
N ALA A 20 14.52 7.17 -2.61
CA ALA A 20 14.23 7.83 -3.88
C ALA A 20 12.71 8.08 -4.01
N PRO A 21 12.28 9.17 -4.66
CA PRO A 21 10.86 9.48 -4.80
C PRO A 21 10.04 8.33 -5.40
N ILE A 22 10.61 7.59 -6.36
CA ILE A 22 9.93 6.47 -7.00
C ILE A 22 9.75 5.27 -6.05
N ASP A 23 10.72 5.04 -5.17
CA ASP A 23 10.66 3.94 -4.20
C ASP A 23 9.63 4.23 -3.12
N ILE A 24 9.62 5.46 -2.60
CA ILE A 24 8.59 5.89 -1.63
C ILE A 24 7.18 5.81 -2.25
N TYR A 25 7.07 6.10 -3.55
CA TYR A 25 5.79 6.03 -4.25
C TYR A 25 5.31 4.58 -4.43
N ARG A 26 6.21 3.67 -4.79
CA ARG A 26 5.90 2.25 -5.05
C ARG A 26 5.73 1.45 -3.77
N GLU A 27 6.57 1.69 -2.78
CA GLU A 27 6.66 0.93 -1.53
C GLU A 27 6.56 1.87 -0.32
N PRO A 28 5.37 2.46 -0.09
CA PRO A 28 5.18 3.32 1.07
C PRO A 28 5.28 2.52 2.37
N ALA A 29 6.08 3.02 3.33
CA ALA A 29 6.35 2.34 4.59
C ALA A 29 5.11 2.28 5.52
N ASN A 30 4.15 3.21 5.35
CA ASN A 30 2.92 3.24 6.13
C ASN A 30 1.78 3.96 5.40
N CYS A 31 0.58 3.93 5.99
CA CYS A 31 -0.64 4.51 5.43
C CYS A 31 -0.55 6.04 5.23
N PHE A 32 0.22 6.76 6.07
CA PHE A 32 0.42 8.19 5.90
C PHE A 32 1.24 8.47 4.65
N VAL A 33 2.38 7.78 4.49
CA VAL A 33 3.24 7.94 3.30
C VAL A 33 2.50 7.55 2.02
N ALA A 34 1.72 6.47 2.06
CA ALA A 34 0.89 6.02 0.94
C ALA A 34 -0.12 7.08 0.48
N LYS A 35 -0.69 7.85 1.43
CA LYS A 35 -1.62 8.95 1.14
C LYS A 35 -0.92 10.25 0.74
N PHE A 36 0.28 10.48 1.24
CA PHE A 36 1.01 11.73 1.04
C PHE A 36 1.60 11.85 -0.37
N LEU A 37 2.21 10.77 -0.88
CA LEU A 37 2.90 10.81 -2.17
C LEU A 37 2.01 10.27 -3.30
N GLY A 38 1.78 11.10 -4.31
CA GLY A 38 0.94 10.82 -5.48
C GLY A 38 -0.31 11.70 -5.53
N SER A 39 -0.69 12.15 -6.73
CA SER A 39 -1.94 12.86 -6.97
C SER A 39 -2.69 12.19 -8.13
N PRO A 40 -3.87 11.61 -7.89
CA PRO A 40 -4.57 11.54 -6.60
C PRO A 40 -3.91 10.58 -5.59
N ALA A 41 -4.23 10.74 -4.31
CA ALA A 41 -3.70 9.92 -3.21
C ALA A 41 -4.12 8.44 -3.34
N MET A 42 -3.38 7.53 -2.68
CA MET A 42 -3.75 6.10 -2.65
C MET A 42 -5.11 5.90 -1.98
N ASN A 43 -5.95 5.06 -2.58
CA ASN A 43 -7.17 4.57 -1.95
C ASN A 43 -6.79 3.58 -0.85
N LEU A 44 -7.19 3.85 0.40
CA LEU A 44 -6.94 2.94 1.53
C LEU A 44 -8.27 2.49 2.12
N GLN A 45 -8.54 1.18 2.06
CA GLN A 45 -9.74 0.58 2.62
C GLN A 45 -9.38 -0.36 3.77
N LYS A 46 -9.97 -0.15 4.96
CA LYS A 46 -9.82 -1.09 6.07
C LYS A 46 -10.54 -2.39 5.75
N THR A 47 -9.87 -3.51 5.94
CA THR A 47 -10.41 -4.85 5.66
C THR A 47 -9.83 -5.89 6.61
N VAL A 48 -10.27 -7.14 6.47
CA VAL A 48 -9.74 -8.29 7.20
C VAL A 48 -9.04 -9.20 6.21
N LEU A 49 -7.78 -9.55 6.50
CA LEU A 49 -7.02 -10.50 5.72
C LEU A 49 -7.47 -11.92 6.10
N ARG A 50 -8.05 -12.66 5.16
CA ARG A 50 -8.49 -14.05 5.35
C ARG A 50 -7.69 -14.99 4.48
N ARG A 51 -7.67 -16.26 4.88
CA ARG A 51 -7.10 -17.34 4.07
C ARG A 51 -8.15 -18.43 3.85
N GLU A 52 -8.58 -18.59 2.61
CA GLU A 52 -9.59 -19.58 2.22
C GLU A 52 -9.04 -20.41 1.06
N GLY A 53 -9.14 -21.74 1.14
CA GLY A 53 -8.66 -22.63 0.06
C GLY A 53 -7.19 -22.47 -0.33
N GLY A 54 -6.35 -21.95 0.59
CA GLY A 54 -4.93 -21.65 0.32
C GLY A 54 -4.66 -20.27 -0.30
N GLN A 55 -5.71 -19.54 -0.70
CA GLN A 55 -5.62 -18.19 -1.26
C GLN A 55 -5.81 -17.11 -0.18
N TRP A 56 -5.09 -15.99 -0.33
CA TRP A 56 -5.28 -14.81 0.50
C TRP A 56 -6.40 -13.92 -0.04
N LEU A 57 -7.25 -13.43 0.86
CA LEU A 57 -8.36 -12.55 0.57
C LEU A 57 -8.25 -11.29 1.43
N ALA A 58 -8.32 -10.12 0.80
CA ALA A 58 -8.47 -8.84 1.49
C ALA A 58 -9.95 -8.46 1.45
N GLY A 59 -10.73 -8.90 2.45
CA GLY A 59 -12.19 -8.85 2.39
C GLY A 59 -12.70 -9.87 1.38
N THR A 60 -13.29 -9.40 0.27
CA THR A 60 -13.75 -10.26 -0.84
C THR A 60 -12.79 -10.25 -2.04
N VAL A 61 -11.71 -9.46 -1.98
CA VAL A 61 -10.76 -9.31 -3.09
C VAL A 61 -9.68 -10.39 -2.98
N PRO A 62 -9.55 -11.31 -3.97
CA PRO A 62 -8.49 -12.30 -3.98
C PRO A 62 -7.14 -11.64 -4.29
N ILE A 63 -6.14 -11.91 -3.47
CA ILE A 63 -4.77 -11.45 -3.68
C ILE A 63 -3.96 -12.59 -4.30
N ARG A 64 -3.46 -12.36 -5.52
CA ARG A 64 -2.75 -13.36 -6.33
C ARG A 64 -1.23 -13.18 -6.32
N GLU A 65 -0.69 -12.53 -5.30
CA GLU A 65 0.74 -12.27 -5.17
C GLU A 65 1.38 -13.32 -4.25
N PRO A 66 2.21 -14.25 -4.77
CA PRO A 66 2.86 -15.25 -3.95
C PRO A 66 3.77 -14.61 -2.89
N GLY A 67 3.58 -14.99 -1.63
CA GLY A 67 4.45 -14.52 -0.54
C GLY A 67 4.19 -13.11 -0.03
N ALA A 68 3.27 -12.33 -0.63
CA ALA A 68 2.97 -10.94 -0.20
C ALA A 68 2.59 -10.80 1.28
N PHE A 69 2.11 -11.89 1.89
CA PHE A 69 1.71 -11.93 3.30
C PHE A 69 2.41 -13.04 4.09
N SER A 70 3.59 -13.50 3.66
CA SER A 70 4.37 -14.48 4.41
C SER A 70 4.68 -13.91 5.81
N GLY A 71 4.18 -14.58 6.86
CA GLY A 71 4.35 -14.14 8.25
C GLY A 71 3.17 -13.36 8.85
N LEU A 72 2.14 -13.01 8.06
CA LEU A 72 0.89 -12.48 8.59
C LEU A 72 -0.05 -13.62 8.99
N ALA A 73 -0.68 -13.50 10.16
CA ALA A 73 -1.75 -14.40 10.55
C ALA A 73 -3.03 -14.04 9.78
N ALA A 74 -3.87 -15.05 9.53
CA ALA A 74 -5.24 -14.82 9.08
C ALA A 74 -6.05 -14.04 10.15
N ASP A 75 -7.17 -13.48 9.71
CA ASP A 75 -8.14 -12.71 10.49
C ASP A 75 -7.61 -11.43 11.12
N LYS A 76 -6.48 -10.91 10.60
CA LYS A 76 -5.96 -9.61 11.00
C LYS A 76 -6.66 -8.48 10.27
N SER A 77 -6.97 -7.40 11.00
CA SER A 77 -7.40 -6.15 10.39
C SER A 77 -6.22 -5.45 9.74
N VAL A 78 -6.35 -5.13 8.46
CA VAL A 78 -5.32 -4.51 7.62
C VAL A 78 -5.92 -3.39 6.78
N PHE A 79 -5.09 -2.56 6.15
CA PHE A 79 -5.52 -1.64 5.11
C PHE A 79 -5.12 -2.19 3.74
N LEU A 80 -6.10 -2.34 2.84
CA LEU A 80 -5.87 -2.59 1.43
C LEU A 80 -5.61 -1.25 0.73
N GLY A 81 -4.44 -1.11 0.13
CA GLY A 81 -4.04 0.08 -0.62
C GLY A 81 -4.03 -0.17 -2.13
N LEU A 82 -4.68 0.71 -2.90
CA LEU A 82 -4.69 0.67 -4.37
C LEU A 82 -4.48 2.08 -4.92
N ARG A 83 -3.58 2.25 -5.90
CA ARG A 83 -3.43 3.56 -6.53
C ARG A 83 -4.60 3.80 -7.49
N PRO A 84 -5.07 5.05 -7.64
CA PRO A 84 -6.16 5.36 -8.56
C PRO A 84 -5.91 4.92 -10.01
N HIS A 85 -4.67 4.99 -10.49
CA HIS A 85 -4.29 4.60 -11.85
C HIS A 85 -4.18 3.07 -12.05
N ASP A 86 -4.21 2.29 -10.98
CA ASP A 86 -4.26 0.82 -11.05
C ASP A 86 -5.69 0.30 -11.23
N LEU A 87 -6.69 1.18 -11.10
CA LEU A 87 -8.10 0.84 -11.24
C LEU A 87 -8.56 1.07 -12.68
N GLN A 88 -9.27 0.09 -13.22
CA GLN A 88 -9.92 0.16 -14.54
C GLN A 88 -11.37 -0.29 -14.39
N LEU A 89 -12.27 0.33 -15.15
CA LEU A 89 -13.67 -0.09 -15.22
C LEU A 89 -13.78 -1.26 -16.20
N ALA A 90 -14.31 -2.38 -15.73
CA ALA A 90 -14.73 -3.49 -16.58
C ALA A 90 -16.14 -3.22 -17.11
N GLY A 91 -16.37 -3.47 -18.39
CA GLY A 91 -17.67 -3.43 -19.06
C GLY A 91 -18.09 -4.81 -19.53
#